data_AF-A0A973T076-F1
#
_entry.id   AF-A0A973T076-F1
#
_cell.length_a   1.000
_cell.length_b   1.000
_cell.length_c   1.000
_cell.angle_alpha   90.00
_cell.angle_beta   90.00
_cell.angle_gamma   90.00
#
_symmetry.space_group_name_H-M   'P 1'
#
loop_
_entity.id
_entity.type
_entity.pdbx_description
1 polymer ?
#
loop_
_entity_poly.entity_id
_entity_poly.type
_entity_poly.pdbx_seq_one_letter_code
_entity_poly.pdbx_strand_id
1 'polypeptide(L)' 'HGVWRRARALGEDPFLADPAWAAAALDRLVRRLGRRPASAPAGCAGRVQEELLRRHAESRSFDLYDTPLAG' A
#
# COMPACT_ATOMS: atom_id res chain seq x y z
N HIS A 1 6.52 13.94 -9.08
CA HIS A 1 5.12 13.47 -9.02
C HIS A 1 5.03 12.25 -8.12
N GLY A 2 4.01 12.15 -7.26
CA GLY A 2 3.87 11.04 -6.28
C GLY A 2 3.26 9.78 -6.88
N VAL A 3 3.59 8.62 -6.30
CA VAL A 3 3.21 7.27 -6.79
C VAL A 3 1.70 7.12 -6.96
N TRP A 4 0.89 7.46 -5.96
CA TRP A 4 -0.58 7.40 -6.05
C TRP A 4 -1.15 8.20 -7.23
N ARG A 5 -0.66 9.43 -7.44
CA ARG A 5 -1.12 10.27 -8.56
C ARG A 5 -0.76 9.68 -9.91
N ARG A 6 0.40 9.03 -10.03
CA ARG A 6 0.82 8.33 -11.25
C ARG A 6 -0.02 7.07 -11.47
N ALA A 7 -0.12 6.20 -10.48
CA ALA A 7 -0.88 4.95 -10.58
C ALA A 7 -2.36 5.21 -10.91
N ARG A 8 -2.97 6.23 -10.29
CA ARG A 8 -4.34 6.66 -10.62
C ARG A 8 -4.48 7.20 -12.05
N ALA A 9 -3.49 7.92 -12.56
CA ALA A 9 -3.54 8.50 -13.90
C ALA A 9 -3.28 7.47 -15.00
N LEU A 10 -2.39 6.51 -14.76
CA LEU A 10 -1.99 5.49 -15.73
C LEU A 10 -2.83 4.21 -15.64
N GLY A 11 -3.51 3.97 -14.51
CA GLY A 11 -4.32 2.76 -14.29
C GLY A 11 -3.50 1.47 -14.18
N GLU A 12 -2.18 1.58 -13.96
CA GLU A 12 -1.23 0.45 -14.04
C GLU A 12 -1.29 -0.49 -12.84
N ASP A 13 -1.66 0.03 -11.67
CA ASP A 13 -1.70 -0.74 -10.42
C ASP A 13 -2.96 -0.34 -9.62
N PRO A 14 -3.98 -1.22 -9.56
CA PRO A 14 -5.21 -0.97 -8.82
C PRO A 14 -4.98 -0.73 -7.33
N PHE A 15 -4.00 -1.42 -6.72
CA PHE A 15 -3.65 -1.23 -5.33
C PHE A 15 -3.04 0.16 -5.11
N LEU A 16 -2.07 0.56 -5.94
CA LEU A 16 -1.45 1.90 -5.81
C LEU A 16 -2.38 3.05 -6.18
N ALA A 17 -3.39 2.82 -7.03
CA ALA A 17 -4.41 3.79 -7.38
C ALA A 17 -5.41 4.06 -6.25
N ASP A 18 -5.60 3.09 -5.35
CA ASP A 18 -6.41 3.22 -4.13
C ASP A 18 -5.65 4.01 -3.04
N PRO A 19 -6.18 5.11 -2.49
CA PRO A 19 -5.49 5.85 -1.42
C PRO A 19 -5.37 5.10 -0.09
N ALA A 20 -6.05 3.95 0.09
CA ALA A 20 -6.07 3.20 1.35
C ALA A 20 -4.67 2.77 1.83
N TRP A 21 -3.76 2.37 0.93
CA TRP A 21 -2.39 2.02 1.30
C TRP A 21 -1.62 3.22 1.84
N ALA A 22 -1.83 4.41 1.25
CA ALA A 22 -1.16 5.62 1.67
C ALA A 22 -1.66 6.07 3.05
N ALA A 23 -2.96 5.93 3.30
CA ALA A 23 -3.54 6.17 4.62
C ALA A 23 -2.95 5.22 5.69
N ALA A 24 -2.85 3.92 5.38
CA ALA A 24 -2.25 2.93 6.29
C ALA A 24 -0.76 3.20 6.55
N ALA A 25 0.00 3.57 5.52
CA ALA A 25 1.42 3.91 5.65
C ALA A 25 1.62 5.15 6.53
N LEU A 26 0.79 6.19 6.36
CA LEU A 26 0.83 7.40 7.18
C LEU A 26 0.44 7.10 8.64
N ASP A 27 -0.63 6.34 8.88
CA ASP A 27 -1.01 5.91 10.24
C ASP A 27 0.15 5.18 10.94
N ARG A 28 0.79 4.22 10.24
CA ARG A 28 1.98 3.51 10.74
C ARG A 28 3.15 4.45 11.04
N LEU A 29 3.43 5.41 10.15
CA LEU A 29 4.52 6.37 10.33
C LEU A 29 4.27 7.29 11.53
N VAL A 30 3.05 7.82 11.67
CA VAL A 30 2.66 8.66 12.80
C VAL A 30 2.82 7.90 14.13
N ARG A 31 2.37 6.65 14.18
CA ARG A 31 2.57 5.77 15.36
C ARG A 31 4.05 5.55 15.66
N ARG A 32 4.86 5.29 14.64
CA ARG A 32 6.32 5.09 14.80
C ARG A 32 7.03 6.33 15.34
N LEU A 33 6.48 7.52 15.05
CA LEU A 33 6.95 8.79 15.61
C LEU A 33 6.43 9.08 17.03
N GLY A 34 5.80 8.10 17.70
CA GLY A 34 5.25 8.26 19.04
C GLY A 34 3.98 9.11 19.11
N ARG A 35 3.37 9.41 17.96
CA ARG A 35 2.12 10.19 17.89
C ARG A 35 0.93 9.26 17.80
N ARG A 36 -0.22 9.72 18.28
CA ARG A 36 -1.49 9.03 18.12
C ARG A 36 -2.20 9.57 16.87
N PRO A 37 -2.26 8.81 15.75
CA PRO A 37 -2.99 9.25 14.58
C PRO A 37 -4.49 9.32 14.87
N ALA A 38 -5.21 10.14 14.11
CA ALA A 38 -6.66 9.97 13.96
C ALA A 38 -6.92 8.56 13.40
N SER A 39 -8.07 7.96 13.74
CA SER A 39 -8.42 6.64 13.23
C SER A 39 -8.37 6.63 11.70
N ALA A 40 -7.50 5.78 11.13
CA ALA A 40 -7.51 5.54 9.70
C ALA A 40 -8.89 5.02 9.26
N PRO A 41 -9.32 5.31 8.02
CA PRO A 41 -10.57 4.76 7.49
C PRO A 41 -10.62 3.24 7.66
N ALA A 42 -11.80 2.73 8.01
CA ALA A 42 -12.01 1.30 8.18
C ALA A 42 -11.59 0.54 6.91
N GLY A 43 -10.94 -0.61 7.08
CA GLY A 43 -10.52 -1.47 5.97
C GLY A 43 -9.18 -1.12 5.33
N CYS A 44 -8.53 0.01 5.66
CA CYS A 44 -7.21 0.33 5.10
C CYS A 44 -6.16 -0.75 5.41
N ALA A 45 -6.10 -1.24 6.64
CA ALA A 45 -5.19 -2.31 7.02
C ALA A 45 -5.53 -3.64 6.31
N GLY A 46 -6.82 -3.94 6.16
CA GLY A 46 -7.30 -5.15 5.46
C GLY A 46 -6.86 -5.16 4.00
N ARG A 47 -7.03 -4.05 3.27
CA ARG A 47 -6.59 -3.94 1.87
C ARG A 47 -5.08 -4.13 1.70
N VAL A 48 -4.28 -3.57 2.61
CA VAL A 48 -2.82 -3.79 2.59
C VAL A 48 -2.48 -5.25 2.89
N GLN A 49 -3.19 -5.89 3.82
CA GLN A 49 -2.99 -7.31 4.12
C GLN A 49 -3.36 -8.21 2.94
N GLU A 50 -4.49 -7.96 2.28
CA GLU A 50 -4.93 -8.68 1.09
C GLU A 50 -3.90 -8.59 -0.04
N GLU A 51 -3.36 -7.38 -0.27
CA GLU A 51 -2.31 -7.18 -1.27
C GLU A 51 -1.02 -7.94 -0.94
N LEU A 52 -0.59 -7.94 0.33
CA LEU A 52 0.59 -8.70 0.75
C LEU A 52 0.41 -10.20 0.53
N LEU A 53 -0.79 -10.73 0.83
CA LEU A 53 -1.11 -12.14 0.60
C LEU A 53 -1.11 -12.47 -0.90
N ARG A 54 -1.67 -11.59 -1.74
CA ARG A 54 -1.66 -11.72 -3.20
C ARG A 54 -0.22 -11.78 -3.74
N ARG A 55 0.62 -10.82 -3.38
CA ARG A 55 2.02 -10.75 -3.83
C ARG A 55 2.84 -11.92 -3.33
N HIS A 56 2.58 -12.39 -2.10
CA HIS A 56 3.23 -13.56 -1.57
C HIS A 56 2.90 -14.81 -2.40
N ALA A 57 1.61 -15.00 -2.72
CA ALA A 57 1.15 -16.12 -3.55
C ALA A 57 1.71 -16.07 -4.98
N GLU A 58 1.97 -14.87 -5.50
CA GLU A 58 2.51 -14.65 -6.84
C GLU A 58 4.05 -14.54 -6.90
N SER A 59 4.75 -14.76 -5.79
CA SER A 59 6.22 -14.60 -5.70
C SER A 59 6.70 -13.21 -6.17
N ARG A 60 6.05 -12.15 -5.69
CA ARG A 60 6.38 -10.76 -6.04
C ARG A 60 6.90 -9.98 -4.84
N SER A 61 7.65 -8.92 -5.12
CA SER A 61 8.25 -8.09 -4.07
C SER A 61 7.21 -7.29 -3.30
N PHE A 62 7.47 -7.04 -2.03
CA PHE A 62 6.62 -6.18 -1.20
C PHE A 62 6.99 -4.70 -1.26
N ASP A 63 7.93 -4.31 -2.14
CA ASP A 63 8.21 -2.90 -2.40
C ASP A 63 7.11 -2.28 -3.29
N LEU A 64 7.13 -0.96 -3.46
CA LEU A 64 6.07 -0.26 -4.19
C LEU A 64 5.89 -0.71 -5.64
N TYR A 65 6.89 -1.30 -6.28
CA TYR A 65 6.86 -1.66 -7.69
C TYR A 65 6.51 -3.13 -7.93
N ASP A 66 6.27 -3.90 -6.86
CA ASP A 66 5.77 -5.27 -6.93
C ASP A 66 6.56 -6.14 -7.92
N THR A 67 7.89 -6.00 -7.92
CA THR A 67 8.72 -6.59 -8.97
C THR A 67 8.68 -8.12 -8.84
N PRO A 68 8.52 -8.89 -9.95
CA PRO A 68 8.62 -10.34 -9.88
C PRO A 68 9.94 -10.74 -9.21
N LEU A 69 9.86 -11.53 -8.15
CA LEU A 69 11.03 -12.16 -7.58
C LEU A 69 11.25 -13.39 -8.44
N ALA A 70 12.28 -13.37 -9.29
CA ALA A 70 12.61 -14.53 -10.10
C ALA A 70 12.68 -15.80 -9.22
N GLY A 71 12.13 -16.90 -9.74
CA GLY A 71 12.52 -18.23 -9.28
C GLY A 71 13.95 -18.54 -9.65
#